data_AF-A0A7W4DHE0-F1
#
_entry.id   AF-A0A7W4DHE0-F1
#
_cell.length_a   1.000
_cell.length_b   1.000
_cell.length_c   1.000
_cell.angle_alpha   90.00
_cell.angle_beta   90.00
_cell.angle_gamma   90.00
#
_symmetry.space_group_name_H-M   'P 1'
#
loop_
_entity.id
_entity.type
_entity.pdbx_description
1 polymer ?
#
loop_
_entity_poly.entity_id
_entity_poly.type
_entity_poly.pdbx_seq_one_letter_code
_entity_poly.pdbx_strand_id
1 'polypeptide(L)'
;MVQLNYKASNIAKAEKEQGMSFFDAFSSLQDKPSISSLLFLFIAGGGTTEEFDELFKSGIDKVMLEVMSGIADAGFLGKTVDSKTLKAEMEKAMKEAMPTSETSGETKKN
;
A
#
# COMPACT_ATOMS: atom_id res chain seq x y z
N MET A 1 -14.43 2.55 -3.20
CA MET A 1 -13.19 1.90 -2.74
C MET A 1 -12.65 1.14 -3.94
N VAL A 2 -11.45 1.48 -4.42
CA VAL A 2 -10.84 0.81 -5.58
C VAL A 2 -10.39 -0.56 -5.09
N GLN A 3 -11.02 -1.62 -5.59
CA GLN A 3 -10.61 -2.98 -5.22
C GLN A 3 -9.56 -3.46 -6.23
N LEU A 4 -8.31 -3.49 -5.78
CA LEU A 4 -7.19 -3.97 -6.60
C LEU A 4 -7.35 -5.48 -6.87
N ASN A 5 -7.18 -5.86 -8.13
CA ASN A 5 -7.29 -7.24 -8.60
C ASN A 5 -6.02 -7.64 -9.38
N TYR A 6 -5.11 -8.28 -8.66
CA TYR A 6 -3.81 -8.72 -9.17
C TYR A 6 -3.95 -9.98 -10.03
N LYS A 7 -4.32 -9.79 -11.30
CA LYS A 7 -4.28 -10.83 -12.32
C LYS A 7 -2.89 -10.91 -12.94
N ALA A 8 -2.45 -12.12 -13.28
CA ALA A 8 -1.15 -12.33 -13.96
C ALA A 8 -1.00 -11.46 -15.22
N SER A 9 -2.07 -11.25 -15.99
CA SER A 9 -2.06 -10.38 -17.18
C SER A 9 -1.83 -8.90 -16.86
N ASN A 10 -2.37 -8.40 -15.75
CA ASN A 10 -2.22 -7.00 -15.34
C ASN A 10 -0.81 -6.75 -14.83
N ILE A 11 -0.29 -7.68 -14.04
CA ILE A 11 1.08 -7.66 -13.55
C ILE A 11 2.05 -7.67 -14.73
N ALA A 12 1.96 -8.65 -15.63
CA ALA A 12 2.86 -8.74 -16.78
C ALA A 12 2.80 -7.50 -17.69
N LYS A 13 1.61 -6.90 -17.84
CA LYS A 13 1.45 -5.63 -18.56
C LYS A 13 2.21 -4.50 -17.86
N ALA A 14 2.00 -4.32 -16.55
CA ALA A 14 2.66 -3.27 -15.77
C ALA A 14 4.19 -3.44 -15.76
N GLU A 15 4.69 -4.68 -15.61
CA GLU A 15 6.13 -4.97 -15.65
C GLU A 15 6.74 -4.57 -17.00
N LYS A 16 6.07 -4.90 -18.10
CA LYS A 16 6.51 -4.55 -19.45
C LYS A 16 6.49 -3.04 -19.69
N GLU A 17 5.45 -2.34 -19.24
CA GLU A 17 5.26 -0.91 -19.50
C GLU A 17 6.21 -0.04 -18.66
N GLN A 18 6.53 -0.47 -17.43
CA GLN A 18 7.30 0.34 -16.48
C GLN A 18 8.72 -0.16 -16.24
N GLY A 19 9.08 -1.34 -16.77
CA GLY A 19 10.42 -1.92 -16.60
C GLY A 19 10.76 -2.31 -15.16
N MET A 20 9.73 -2.54 -14.33
CA MET A 20 9.87 -2.92 -12.92
C MET A 20 9.33 -4.33 -12.71
N SER A 21 9.99 -5.12 -11.86
CA SER A 21 9.52 -6.45 -11.45
C SER A 21 8.53 -6.33 -10.31
N PHE A 22 7.45 -7.11 -10.37
CA PHE A 22 6.40 -7.09 -9.37
C PHE A 22 6.89 -7.50 -7.98
N PHE A 23 7.64 -8.59 -7.90
CA PHE A 23 8.16 -9.07 -6.62
C PHE A 23 9.27 -8.18 -6.07
N ASP A 24 10.05 -7.51 -6.93
CA ASP A 24 11.07 -6.55 -6.49
C ASP A 24 10.41 -5.30 -5.91
N ALA A 25 9.37 -4.77 -6.58
CA ALA A 25 8.59 -3.66 -6.07
C ALA A 25 7.89 -4.02 -4.75
N PHE A 26 7.30 -5.22 -4.67
CA PHE A 26 6.62 -5.70 -3.45
C PHE A 26 7.58 -5.87 -2.27
N SER A 27 8.73 -6.53 -2.47
CA SER A 27 9.72 -6.71 -1.41
C SER A 27 10.32 -5.39 -0.92
N SER A 28 10.46 -4.39 -1.83
CA SER A 28 10.97 -3.06 -1.46
C SER A 28 10.09 -2.32 -0.43
N LEU A 29 8.80 -2.69 -0.32
CA LEU A 29 7.90 -2.07 0.65
C LEU A 29 8.31 -2.30 2.11
N GLN A 30 9.03 -3.40 2.41
CA GLN A 30 9.45 -3.75 3.77
C GLN A 30 10.64 -2.93 4.24
N ASP A 31 11.59 -2.63 3.34
CA ASP A 31 12.84 -1.94 3.68
C ASP A 31 12.73 -0.41 3.48
N LYS A 32 12.23 0.01 2.30
CA LYS A 32 12.16 1.42 1.90
C LYS A 32 10.95 1.61 0.99
N PRO A 33 9.73 1.77 1.56
CA PRO A 33 8.54 2.03 0.77
C PRO A 33 8.75 3.31 -0.04
N SER A 34 8.80 3.16 -1.36
CA SER A 34 8.91 4.28 -2.30
C SER A 34 7.56 4.53 -2.97
N ILE A 35 7.25 5.80 -3.24
CA ILE A 35 6.01 6.19 -3.93
C ILE A 35 5.94 5.53 -5.32
N SER A 36 7.08 5.42 -6.01
CA SER A 36 7.17 4.75 -7.31
C SER A 36 6.83 3.27 -7.22
N SER A 37 7.32 2.55 -6.20
CA SER A 37 6.97 1.14 -5.96
C SER A 37 5.48 0.99 -5.65
N LEU A 38 4.91 1.88 -4.82
CA LEU A 38 3.48 1.86 -4.49
C LEU A 38 2.60 2.12 -5.71
N LEU A 39 2.93 3.12 -6.53
CA LEU A 39 2.20 3.43 -7.75
C LEU A 39 2.27 2.28 -8.75
N PHE A 40 3.46 1.70 -8.95
CA PHE A 40 3.63 0.53 -9.80
C PHE A 40 2.75 -0.64 -9.32
N LEU A 41 2.78 -0.96 -8.02
CA LEU A 41 1.98 -2.05 -7.46
C LEU A 41 0.49 -1.77 -7.54
N PHE A 42 0.06 -0.50 -7.41
CA PHE A 42 -1.33 -0.11 -7.59
C PHE A 42 -1.80 -0.34 -9.04
N ILE A 43 -0.99 0.07 -10.02
CA ILE A 43 -1.28 -0.15 -11.45
C ILE A 43 -1.26 -1.64 -11.80
N ALA A 44 -0.32 -2.41 -11.25
CA ALA A 44 -0.27 -3.86 -11.40
C ALA A 44 -1.53 -4.55 -10.83
N GLY A 45 -2.14 -3.95 -9.80
CA GLY A 45 -3.44 -4.33 -9.26
C GLY A 45 -4.64 -3.89 -10.13
N GLY A 46 -4.40 -3.23 -11.26
CA GLY A 46 -5.43 -2.78 -12.19
C GLY A 46 -6.03 -1.41 -11.88
N GLY A 47 -5.47 -0.66 -10.92
CA GLY A 47 -5.86 0.73 -10.67
C GLY A 47 -5.22 1.71 -11.65
N THR A 48 -5.71 2.94 -11.69
CA THR A 48 -5.13 4.03 -12.50
C THR A 48 -4.30 5.00 -11.67
N THR A 49 -3.53 5.86 -12.34
CA THR A 49 -2.77 6.94 -11.68
C THR A 49 -3.71 7.93 -10.99
N GLU A 50 -4.85 8.26 -11.61
CA GLU A 50 -5.84 9.17 -11.01
C GLU A 50 -6.45 8.58 -9.74
N GLU A 51 -6.77 7.29 -9.75
CA GLU A 51 -7.26 6.57 -8.57
C GLU A 51 -6.22 6.50 -7.46
N PHE A 52 -4.94 6.33 -7.83
CA PHE A 52 -3.82 6.38 -6.90
C PHE A 52 -3.71 7.75 -6.23
N ASP A 53 -3.74 8.84 -7.01
CA ASP A 53 -3.63 10.21 -6.50
C ASP A 53 -4.80 10.55 -5.56
N GLU A 54 -6.03 10.14 -5.91
CA GLU A 54 -7.20 10.32 -5.04
C GLU A 54 -7.06 9.54 -3.72
N LEU A 55 -6.59 8.29 -3.76
CA LEU A 55 -6.37 7.50 -2.54
C LEU A 55 -5.23 8.08 -1.70
N PHE A 56 -4.17 8.56 -2.33
CA PHE A 56 -2.99 9.13 -1.67
C PHE A 56 -3.33 10.38 -0.83
N LYS A 57 -4.37 11.15 -1.20
CA LYS A 57 -4.89 12.25 -0.37
C LYS A 57 -5.32 11.80 1.03
N SER A 58 -5.70 10.52 1.18
CA SER A 58 -6.08 9.94 2.47
C SER A 58 -4.89 9.42 3.28
N GLY A 59 -3.67 9.48 2.72
CA GLY A 59 -2.43 9.04 3.36
C GLY A 59 -1.76 7.86 2.65
N ILE A 60 -0.42 7.82 2.73
CA ILE A 60 0.39 6.73 2.15
C ILE A 60 0.12 5.37 2.83
N ASP A 61 -0.28 5.40 4.09
CA ASP A 61 -0.70 4.25 4.89
C ASP A 61 -1.95 3.59 4.28
N LYS A 62 -2.93 4.38 3.82
CA LYS A 62 -4.12 3.88 3.15
C LYS A 62 -3.82 3.24 1.80
N VAL A 63 -2.91 3.84 1.03
CA VAL A 63 -2.44 3.27 -0.24
C VAL A 63 -1.74 1.93 0.01
N MET A 64 -0.84 1.89 0.99
CA MET A 64 -0.12 0.67 1.36
C MET A 64 -1.08 -0.43 1.81
N LEU A 65 -2.08 -0.10 2.63
CA LEU A 65 -3.10 -1.04 3.09
C LEU A 65 -3.88 -1.65 1.91
N GLU A 66 -4.32 -0.84 0.95
CA GLU A 66 -5.08 -1.33 -0.20
C GLU A 66 -4.24 -2.24 -1.10
N VAL A 67 -2.99 -1.85 -1.37
CA VAL A 67 -2.02 -2.67 -2.12
C VAL A 67 -1.79 -4.01 -1.42
N MET A 68 -1.44 -4.01 -0.13
CA MET A 68 -1.17 -5.25 0.59
C MET A 68 -2.40 -6.16 0.70
N SER A 69 -3.58 -5.56 0.85
CA SER A 69 -4.84 -6.30 0.88
C SER A 69 -5.15 -6.97 -0.45
N GLY A 70 -5.00 -6.25 -1.57
CA GLY A 70 -5.22 -6.84 -2.89
C GLY A 70 -4.21 -7.95 -3.21
N ILE A 71 -2.95 -7.80 -2.78
CA ILE A 71 -1.91 -8.84 -2.94
C ILE A 71 -2.28 -10.09 -2.12
N ALA A 72 -2.79 -9.92 -0.89
CA ALA A 72 -3.28 -11.02 -0.06
C ALA A 72 -4.48 -11.72 -0.70
N ASP A 73 -5.49 -10.96 -1.16
CA ASP A 73 -6.70 -11.48 -1.81
C ASP A 73 -6.39 -12.27 -3.08
N ALA A 74 -5.36 -11.87 -3.83
CA ALA A 74 -4.89 -12.59 -5.01
C ALA A 74 -4.04 -13.83 -4.68
N GLY A 75 -3.77 -14.10 -3.40
CA GLY A 75 -3.09 -15.31 -2.93
C GLY A 75 -1.56 -15.25 -3.00
N PHE A 76 -0.96 -14.08 -3.27
CA PHE A 76 0.50 -13.93 -3.37
C PHE A 76 1.20 -14.06 -2.01
N LEU A 77 0.49 -13.88 -0.90
CA LEU A 77 1.03 -14.04 0.46
C LEU A 77 0.85 -15.47 1.00
N GLY A 78 0.34 -16.39 0.18
CA GLY A 78 -0.03 -17.73 0.59
C GLY A 78 -1.41 -17.79 1.26
N LYS A 79 -1.95 -19.00 1.40
CA LYS A 79 -3.34 -19.24 1.84
C LYS A 79 -3.58 -18.99 3.34
N THR A 80 -2.52 -18.74 4.10
CA THR A 80 -2.58 -18.51 5.55
C THR A 80 -2.77 -17.04 5.92
N VAL A 81 -2.59 -16.13 4.96
CA VAL A 81 -2.72 -14.67 5.17
C VAL A 81 -4.01 -14.21 4.54
N ASP A 82 -5.05 -14.03 5.35
CA ASP A 82 -6.34 -13.48 4.93
C ASP A 82 -6.29 -11.95 4.94
N SER A 83 -6.87 -11.32 3.91
CA SER A 83 -6.85 -9.86 3.78
C SER A 83 -7.61 -9.15 4.90
N LYS A 84 -8.63 -9.77 5.52
CA LYS A 84 -9.34 -9.16 6.65
C LYS A 84 -8.47 -9.15 7.90
N THR A 85 -7.74 -10.23 8.16
CA THR A 85 -6.78 -10.28 9.26
C THR A 85 -5.65 -9.29 9.04
N LEU A 86 -5.09 -9.23 7.83
CA LEU A 86 -4.05 -8.27 7.47
C LEU A 86 -4.53 -6.82 7.65
N LYS A 87 -5.75 -6.51 7.20
CA LYS A 87 -6.35 -5.19 7.40
C LYS A 87 -6.51 -4.85 8.88
N ALA A 88 -7.03 -5.77 9.68
CA ALA A 88 -7.23 -5.55 11.11
C ALA A 88 -5.90 -5.35 11.86
N GLU A 89 -4.87 -6.13 11.53
CA GLU A 89 -3.54 -6.02 12.14
C GLU A 89 -2.83 -4.74 11.72
N MET A 90 -2.87 -4.37 10.45
CA MET A 90 -2.30 -3.10 9.96
C MET A 90 -3.05 -1.89 10.51
N GLU A 91 -4.39 -1.91 10.57
CA GLU A 91 -5.15 -0.81 11.17
C GLU A 91 -4.85 -0.66 12.66
N LYS A 92 -4.69 -1.79 13.37
CA LYS A 92 -4.28 -1.77 14.78
C LYS A 92 -2.87 -1.20 14.93
N ALA A 93 -1.91 -1.70 14.15
CA ALA A 93 -0.53 -1.22 14.17
C ALA A 93 -0.43 0.27 13.78
N MET A 94 -1.24 0.73 12.81
CA MET A 94 -1.33 2.16 12.45
C MET A 94 -1.88 3.00 13.59
N LYS A 95 -2.97 2.57 14.24
CA LYS A 95 -3.52 3.27 15.42
C LYS A 95 -2.53 3.32 16.58
N GLU A 96 -1.76 2.27 16.78
CA GLU A 96 -0.73 2.18 17.83
C GLU A 96 0.53 2.97 17.49
N ALA A 97 0.87 3.10 16.21
CA ALA A 97 2.02 3.85 15.71
C ALA A 97 1.72 5.34 15.49
N MET A 98 0.45 5.75 15.42
CA MET A 98 0.06 7.16 15.47
C MET A 98 0.43 7.70 16.85
N PRO A 99 1.46 8.56 16.98
CA PRO A 99 1.66 9.23 18.25
C PRO A 99 0.39 10.03 18.52
N THR A 100 -0.13 9.92 19.74
CA THR A 100 -1.00 10.94 20.31
C THR A 100 -0.32 12.29 20.05
N SER A 101 -0.78 12.99 19.02
CA SER A 101 -0.33 14.35 18.71
C SER A 101 -0.95 15.28 19.76
N GLU A 102 -0.48 15.16 21.00
CA GLU A 102 -0.68 16.12 22.09
C GLU A 102 0.54 17.03 22.26
N THR A 103 1.34 17.23 21.22
CA THR A 103 2.33 18.31 21.20
C THR A 103 1.86 19.42 20.26
N SER A 104 0.71 20.01 20.57
CA SER A 104 0.36 21.36 20.14
C SER A 104 0.85 22.35 21.20
N GLY A 105 2.13 22.72 21.09
CA GLY A 105 2.69 24.01 21.50
C GLY A 105 2.43 24.53 22.91
N GLU A 106 3.32 24.20 23.86
CA GLU A 106 3.76 25.20 24.83
C GLU A 106 5.19 25.62 24.48
N THR A 107 5.30 26.68 23.70
CA THR A 107 6.52 27.47 23.62
C THR A 107 6.77 28.08 25.00
N LYS A 108 7.77 27.56 25.73
CA LYS A 108 8.41 28.30 26.82
C LYS A 108 8.95 29.61 26.24
N LYS A 109 8.24 30.70 26.49
CA LYS A 109 8.82 32.05 26.44
C LYS A 109 9.77 32.18 27.63
N ASN A 110 10.96 32.71 27.32
CA ASN A 110 11.97 33.18 28.27
C ASN A 110 11.39 34.01 29.42
#